data_AF-A0A0B0EPD5-F1
#
_entry.id   AF-A0A0B0EPD5-F1
#
_cell.length_a   1.000
_cell.length_b   1.000
_cell.length_c   1.000
_cell.angle_alpha   90.00
_cell.angle_beta   90.00
_cell.angle_gamma   90.00
#
_symmetry.space_group_name_H-M   'P 1'
#
loop_
_entity.id
_entity.type
_entity.pdbx_description
1 polymer ?
#
loop_
_entity_poly.entity_id
_entity_poly.type
_entity_poly.pdbx_seq_one_letter_code
_entity_poly.pdbx_strand_id
1 'polypeptide(L)'
;MSDRNELSTLLDDAFTTFDRVIKEHHYEPTVHETGIVKFAGRGVVLVDGLPGVKSEEMLIFPGNIYGMVFNLDPEEVGVVMLSKSDDLKAGSRVTRTGKVMDVPVGEALLGRVVDPTARPLDSGGQVNTLERKPIEREAPAIMDREPVTVPLQTGLKVVDALIPIGRGQRELILGDRQTGKTAIALDTIINQKDKNVVCVYCAIGQRSSSVAKLIEDLHRHEAMEYTIVVSTSGEDPPGMKFIAPYAATSMAEYFMEKGRDVLIVYDDLTNHAIAYRELSLLLRRLREEKLFQEMFFIYIPVSLNVLRN
;
A
#
# COMPACT_ATOMS: atom_id res chain seq x y z
N MET A 1 27.56 -37.72 -0.18
CA MET A 1 27.12 -38.37 1.09
C MET A 1 26.81 -37.36 2.20
N SER A 2 27.33 -36.12 2.15
CA SER A 2 27.01 -35.05 3.12
C SER A 2 25.57 -34.52 3.00
N ASP A 3 25.12 -34.22 1.78
CA ASP A 3 23.82 -33.57 1.52
C ASP A 3 22.61 -34.41 1.93
N ARG A 4 22.73 -35.74 1.93
CA ARG A 4 21.61 -36.64 2.31
C ARG A 4 21.35 -36.60 3.82
N ASN A 5 22.37 -36.28 4.61
CA ASN A 5 22.29 -36.20 6.08
C ASN A 5 21.73 -34.84 6.53
N GLU A 6 22.10 -33.76 5.83
CA GLU A 6 21.53 -32.41 6.05
C GLU A 6 20.04 -32.35 5.73
N LEU A 7 19.62 -33.02 4.64
CA LEU A 7 18.20 -33.07 4.26
C LEU A 7 17.37 -33.85 5.29
N SER A 8 17.90 -34.94 5.84
CA SER A 8 17.20 -35.70 6.90
C SER A 8 17.08 -34.89 8.19
N THR A 9 18.12 -34.17 8.59
CA THR A 9 18.05 -33.31 9.79
C THR A 9 17.06 -32.17 9.64
N LEU A 10 17.02 -31.52 8.46
CA LEU A 10 16.03 -30.46 8.19
C LEU A 10 14.59 -30.98 8.20
N LEU A 11 14.38 -32.20 7.67
CA LEU A 11 13.06 -32.84 7.69
C LEU A 11 12.65 -33.19 9.13
N ASP A 12 13.56 -33.76 9.92
CA ASP A 12 13.29 -34.10 11.32
C ASP A 12 12.98 -32.85 12.17
N ASP A 13 13.70 -31.75 11.94
CA ASP A 13 13.44 -30.45 12.58
C ASP A 13 12.08 -29.86 12.17
N ALA A 14 11.69 -30.00 10.90
CA ALA A 14 10.39 -29.58 10.42
C ALA A 14 9.26 -30.41 11.06
N PHE A 15 9.40 -31.75 11.09
CA PHE A 15 8.40 -32.64 11.68
C PHE A 15 8.26 -32.44 13.19
N THR A 16 9.36 -32.27 13.92
CA THR A 16 9.31 -31.96 15.36
C THR A 16 8.67 -30.61 15.63
N THR A 17 8.90 -29.61 14.77
CA THR A 17 8.21 -28.32 14.86
C THR A 17 6.70 -28.47 14.62
N PHE A 18 6.28 -29.22 13.59
CA PHE A 18 4.85 -29.51 13.36
C PHE A 18 4.21 -30.25 14.52
N ASP A 19 4.85 -31.30 15.04
CA ASP A 19 4.35 -32.07 16.19
C ASP A 19 4.20 -31.20 17.42
N ARG A 20 5.14 -30.28 17.66
CA ARG A 20 5.05 -29.31 18.74
C ARG A 20 3.87 -28.37 18.56
N VAL A 21 3.72 -27.77 17.37
CA VAL A 21 2.61 -26.87 17.08
C VAL A 21 1.25 -27.58 17.24
N ILE A 22 1.12 -28.82 16.76
CA ILE A 22 -0.12 -29.60 16.90
C ILE A 22 -0.41 -29.92 18.38
N LYS A 23 0.62 -30.27 19.17
CA LYS A 23 0.45 -30.56 20.61
C LYS A 23 0.12 -29.32 21.44
N GLU A 24 0.68 -28.17 21.09
CA GLU A 24 0.47 -26.90 21.78
C GLU A 24 -0.78 -26.15 21.29
N HIS A 25 -1.38 -26.56 20.16
CA HIS A 25 -2.59 -25.92 19.64
C HIS A 25 -3.82 -26.30 20.45
N HIS A 26 -4.26 -25.38 21.30
CA HIS A 26 -5.53 -25.50 22.01
C HIS A 26 -6.69 -25.00 21.13
N TYR A 27 -7.63 -25.89 20.82
CA TYR A 27 -8.86 -25.54 20.14
C TYR A 27 -9.79 -24.78 21.09
N GLU A 28 -9.82 -23.46 20.97
CA GLU A 28 -10.82 -22.62 21.63
C GLU A 28 -11.91 -22.26 20.61
N PRO A 29 -13.19 -22.60 20.87
CA PRO A 29 -14.27 -22.20 19.98
C PRO A 29 -14.45 -20.68 20.01
N THR A 30 -14.08 -20.02 18.92
CA THR A 30 -14.27 -18.58 18.74
C THR A 30 -15.55 -18.29 17.98
N VAL A 31 -16.37 -17.39 18.52
CA VAL A 31 -17.58 -16.91 17.84
C VAL A 31 -17.15 -15.86 16.82
N HIS A 32 -17.44 -16.14 15.55
CA HIS A 32 -17.21 -15.19 14.46
C HIS A 32 -18.54 -14.67 13.93
N GLU A 33 -18.61 -13.37 13.75
CA GLU A 33 -19.75 -12.72 13.12
C GLU A 33 -19.64 -12.85 11.60
N THR A 34 -20.71 -13.35 10.98
CA THR A 34 -20.74 -13.63 9.53
C THR A 34 -21.86 -12.87 8.84
N GLY A 35 -21.62 -12.44 7.62
CA GLY A 35 -22.61 -11.86 6.72
C GLY A 35 -22.85 -12.73 5.50
N ILE A 36 -23.76 -12.28 4.64
CA ILE A 36 -24.10 -12.94 3.37
C ILE A 36 -23.96 -11.93 2.23
N VAL A 37 -23.25 -12.31 1.18
CA VAL A 37 -23.12 -11.47 -0.02
C VAL A 37 -24.48 -11.33 -0.73
N LYS A 38 -24.99 -10.11 -0.83
CA LYS A 38 -26.18 -9.74 -1.61
C LYS A 38 -25.83 -9.54 -3.09
N PHE A 39 -24.72 -8.86 -3.35
CA PHE A 39 -24.25 -8.51 -4.69
C PHE A 39 -22.73 -8.57 -4.75
N ALA A 40 -22.18 -9.04 -5.88
CA ALA A 40 -20.75 -9.00 -6.18
C ALA A 40 -20.57 -8.57 -7.64
N GLY A 41 -19.79 -7.51 -7.88
CA GLY A 41 -19.52 -7.05 -9.23
C GLY A 41 -18.55 -5.87 -9.29
N ARG A 42 -17.70 -5.86 -10.32
CA ARG A 42 -16.79 -4.74 -10.65
C ARG A 42 -15.93 -4.28 -9.45
N GLY A 43 -15.42 -5.22 -8.66
CA GLY A 43 -14.55 -4.93 -7.51
C GLY A 43 -15.27 -4.40 -6.27
N VAL A 44 -16.61 -4.46 -6.24
CA VAL A 44 -17.44 -4.07 -5.09
C VAL A 44 -18.39 -5.20 -4.72
N VAL A 45 -18.66 -5.32 -3.43
CA VAL A 45 -19.56 -6.32 -2.84
C VAL A 45 -20.50 -5.65 -1.85
N LEU A 46 -21.78 -5.99 -1.92
CA LEU A 46 -22.76 -5.60 -0.90
C LEU A 46 -23.03 -6.81 0.00
N VAL A 47 -22.93 -6.60 1.30
CA VAL A 47 -23.05 -7.64 2.31
C VAL A 47 -24.23 -7.34 3.23
N ASP A 48 -25.03 -8.35 3.50
CA ASP A 48 -26.07 -8.33 4.53
C ASP A 48 -25.54 -8.85 5.87
N GLY A 49 -26.05 -8.29 6.97
CA GLY A 49 -25.63 -8.61 8.33
C GLY A 49 -24.39 -7.84 8.75
N LEU A 50 -23.53 -8.49 9.53
CA LEU A 50 -22.35 -7.88 10.17
C LEU A 50 -22.67 -6.65 11.05
N PRO A 51 -23.62 -6.72 12.02
CA PRO A 51 -24.03 -5.57 12.85
C PRO A 51 -22.92 -4.90 13.66
N GLY A 52 -21.81 -5.60 13.94
CA GLY A 52 -20.71 -5.06 14.72
C GLY A 52 -19.56 -4.50 13.88
N VAL A 53 -19.62 -4.58 12.54
CA VAL A 53 -18.51 -4.22 11.66
C VAL A 53 -18.21 -2.73 11.68
N LYS A 54 -16.92 -2.38 11.57
CA LYS A 54 -16.44 -1.00 11.57
C LYS A 54 -16.09 -0.54 10.16
N SER A 55 -16.05 0.80 9.97
CA SER A 55 -15.45 1.40 8.77
C SER A 55 -14.01 0.91 8.63
N GLU A 56 -13.54 0.70 7.39
CA GLU A 56 -12.17 0.26 7.08
C GLU A 56 -11.78 -1.11 7.65
N GLU A 57 -12.73 -1.85 8.22
CA GLU A 57 -12.50 -3.20 8.70
C GLU A 57 -12.28 -4.16 7.55
N MET A 58 -11.34 -5.08 7.74
CA MET A 58 -11.06 -6.14 6.78
C MET A 58 -12.07 -7.28 6.92
N LEU A 59 -12.56 -7.73 5.78
CA LEU A 59 -13.44 -8.88 5.65
C LEU A 59 -12.74 -9.99 4.84
N ILE A 60 -13.01 -11.24 5.23
CA ILE A 60 -12.51 -12.43 4.55
C ILE A 60 -13.69 -13.15 3.90
N PHE A 61 -13.56 -13.35 2.61
CA PHE A 61 -14.47 -14.11 1.76
C PHE A 61 -13.91 -15.52 1.49
N PRO A 62 -14.75 -16.44 0.98
CA PRO A 62 -14.30 -17.78 0.64
C PRO A 62 -13.14 -17.74 -0.37
N GLY A 63 -12.19 -18.66 -0.23
CA GLY A 63 -10.99 -18.66 -1.08
C GLY A 63 -9.91 -17.66 -0.65
N ASN A 64 -9.95 -17.17 0.59
CA ASN A 64 -8.97 -16.22 1.14
C ASN A 64 -8.92 -14.91 0.34
N ILE A 65 -10.09 -14.48 -0.14
CA ILE A 65 -10.29 -13.22 -0.84
C ILE A 65 -10.55 -12.15 0.23
N TYR A 66 -9.85 -11.02 0.12
CA TYR A 66 -9.96 -9.92 1.08
C TYR A 66 -10.74 -8.75 0.49
N GLY A 67 -11.53 -8.11 1.34
CA GLY A 67 -12.17 -6.83 1.04
C GLY A 67 -12.15 -5.93 2.25
N MET A 68 -12.25 -4.63 2.01
CA MET A 68 -12.26 -3.59 3.03
C MET A 68 -13.65 -2.95 3.06
N VAL A 69 -14.21 -2.79 4.26
CA VAL A 69 -15.45 -2.04 4.45
C VAL A 69 -15.23 -0.58 4.07
N PHE A 70 -16.08 -0.06 3.19
CA PHE A 70 -16.00 1.31 2.69
C PHE A 70 -17.27 2.12 2.98
N ASN A 71 -18.43 1.47 3.04
CA ASN A 71 -19.68 2.12 3.42
C ASN A 71 -20.47 1.26 4.42
N LEU A 72 -21.13 1.94 5.35
CA LEU A 72 -22.02 1.33 6.34
C LEU A 72 -23.40 1.94 6.16
N ASP A 73 -24.28 1.24 5.46
CA ASP A 73 -25.67 1.63 5.31
C ASP A 73 -26.54 0.89 6.34
N PRO A 74 -27.76 1.38 6.65
CA PRO A 74 -28.62 0.74 7.65
C PRO A 74 -28.99 -0.72 7.34
N GLU A 75 -29.01 -1.11 6.07
CA GLU A 75 -29.46 -2.43 5.60
C GLU A 75 -28.37 -3.25 4.92
N GLU A 76 -27.21 -2.66 4.64
CA GLU A 76 -26.12 -3.33 3.95
C GLU A 76 -24.76 -2.69 4.22
N VAL A 77 -23.72 -3.50 4.06
CA VAL A 77 -22.32 -3.10 4.19
C VAL A 77 -21.69 -3.10 2.81
N GLY A 78 -21.20 -1.93 2.38
CA GLY A 78 -20.48 -1.75 1.14
C GLY A 78 -19.00 -2.10 1.31
N VAL A 79 -18.53 -3.09 0.57
CA VAL A 79 -17.18 -3.64 0.66
C VAL A 79 -16.47 -3.44 -0.66
N VAL A 80 -15.25 -2.93 -0.59
CA VAL A 80 -14.34 -2.79 -1.73
C VAL A 80 -13.38 -3.97 -1.75
N MET A 81 -13.25 -4.61 -2.91
CA MET A 81 -12.43 -5.82 -3.05
C MET A 81 -10.95 -5.46 -3.25
N LEU A 82 -10.08 -6.12 -2.48
CA LEU A 82 -8.62 -6.01 -2.55
C LEU A 82 -7.99 -7.18 -3.31
N SER A 83 -8.80 -8.02 -3.93
CA SER A 83 -8.37 -9.16 -4.73
C SER A 83 -9.38 -9.35 -5.87
N LYS A 84 -8.98 -10.06 -6.92
CA LYS A 84 -9.93 -10.41 -7.99
C LYS A 84 -11.10 -11.19 -7.39
N SER A 85 -12.31 -10.79 -7.75
CA SER A 85 -13.55 -11.28 -7.14
C SER A 85 -14.38 -12.12 -8.11
N ASP A 86 -13.76 -12.65 -9.18
CA ASP A 86 -14.45 -13.31 -10.30
C ASP A 86 -15.24 -14.55 -9.84
N ASP A 87 -14.76 -15.23 -8.79
CA ASP A 87 -15.39 -16.43 -8.24
C ASP A 87 -16.43 -16.13 -7.14
N LEU A 88 -16.57 -14.87 -6.70
CA LEU A 88 -17.48 -14.50 -5.63
C LEU A 88 -18.91 -14.34 -6.15
N LYS A 89 -19.86 -15.00 -5.48
CA LYS A 89 -21.28 -15.00 -5.88
C LYS A 89 -22.20 -14.55 -4.75
N ALA A 90 -23.38 -14.05 -5.12
CA ALA A 90 -24.46 -13.83 -4.16
C ALA A 90 -24.75 -15.12 -3.36
N GLY A 91 -25.03 -14.98 -2.08
CA GLY A 91 -25.18 -16.08 -1.11
C GLY A 91 -23.87 -16.55 -0.48
N SER A 92 -22.70 -16.08 -0.93
CA SER A 92 -21.42 -16.41 -0.29
C SER A 92 -21.38 -15.87 1.13
N ARG A 93 -20.84 -16.67 2.06
CA ARG A 93 -20.60 -16.22 3.43
C ARG A 93 -19.35 -15.35 3.51
N VAL A 94 -19.39 -14.31 4.31
CA VAL A 94 -18.25 -13.44 4.60
C VAL A 94 -18.05 -13.35 6.11
N THR A 95 -16.81 -13.28 6.54
CA THR A 95 -16.44 -13.23 7.96
C THR A 95 -15.66 -11.95 8.22
N ARG A 96 -16.00 -11.27 9.32
CA ARG A 96 -15.23 -10.09 9.74
C ARG A 96 -13.96 -10.48 10.49
N THR A 97 -12.90 -9.69 10.33
CA THR A 97 -11.61 -9.96 11.00
C THR A 97 -11.48 -9.28 12.36
N GLY A 98 -12.31 -8.27 12.66
CA GLY A 98 -12.14 -7.41 13.83
C GLY A 98 -10.97 -6.43 13.73
N LYS A 99 -10.27 -6.41 12.59
CA LYS A 99 -9.07 -5.60 12.36
C LYS A 99 -9.31 -4.62 11.22
N VAL A 100 -8.90 -3.38 11.43
CA VAL A 100 -8.81 -2.39 10.34
C VAL A 100 -7.74 -2.81 9.34
N MET A 101 -7.82 -2.30 8.12
CA MET A 101 -6.81 -2.56 7.11
C MET A 101 -5.43 -2.09 7.59
N ASP A 102 -4.48 -3.01 7.60
CA ASP A 102 -3.09 -2.79 8.00
C ASP A 102 -2.14 -3.41 6.99
N VAL A 103 -0.88 -2.95 7.00
CA VAL A 103 0.18 -3.44 6.13
C VAL A 103 1.42 -3.81 6.92
N PRO A 104 2.15 -4.87 6.51
CA PRO A 104 3.50 -5.12 6.99
C PRO A 104 4.40 -3.90 6.77
N VAL A 105 5.20 -3.55 7.78
CA VAL A 105 6.21 -2.49 7.71
C VAL A 105 7.55 -3.00 8.24
N GLY A 106 8.66 -2.41 7.82
CA GLY A 106 9.97 -2.78 8.34
C GLY A 106 11.11 -2.63 7.35
N GLU A 107 12.34 -2.76 7.86
CA GLU A 107 13.58 -2.70 7.06
C GLU A 107 13.62 -3.80 5.97
N ALA A 108 12.92 -4.93 6.17
CA ALA A 108 12.82 -6.02 5.20
C ALA A 108 12.13 -5.64 3.87
N LEU A 109 11.47 -4.48 3.82
CA LEU A 109 10.88 -3.92 2.61
C LEU A 109 11.87 -3.14 1.74
N LEU A 110 13.01 -2.71 2.28
CA LEU A 110 14.03 -2.00 1.51
C LEU A 110 14.55 -2.90 0.38
N GLY A 111 14.64 -2.34 -0.82
CA GLY A 111 15.05 -3.10 -2.01
C GLY A 111 13.98 -4.03 -2.58
N ARG A 112 12.74 -3.95 -2.08
CA ARG A 112 11.65 -4.82 -2.52
C ARG A 112 10.66 -4.10 -3.42
N VAL A 113 10.06 -4.87 -4.31
CA VAL A 113 8.88 -4.49 -5.10
C VAL A 113 7.70 -5.26 -4.54
N VAL A 114 6.70 -4.54 -4.03
CA VAL A 114 5.54 -5.14 -3.37
C VAL A 114 4.22 -4.54 -3.88
N ASP A 115 3.13 -5.28 -3.70
CA ASP A 115 1.79 -4.72 -3.83
C ASP A 115 1.39 -3.92 -2.56
N PRO A 116 0.27 -3.18 -2.58
CA PRO A 116 -0.23 -2.45 -1.40
C PRO A 116 -0.51 -3.29 -0.16
N THR A 117 -0.63 -4.62 -0.28
CA THR A 117 -0.77 -5.55 0.86
C THR A 117 0.58 -6.10 1.34
N ALA A 118 1.68 -5.58 0.79
CA ALA A 118 3.06 -6.01 0.96
C ALA A 118 3.38 -7.42 0.45
N ARG A 119 2.57 -7.96 -0.49
CA ARG A 119 2.93 -9.19 -1.19
C ARG A 119 4.05 -8.88 -2.19
N PRO A 120 5.12 -9.69 -2.24
CA PRO A 120 6.23 -9.45 -3.15
C PRO A 120 5.78 -9.63 -4.61
N LEU A 121 6.14 -8.66 -5.44
CA LEU A 121 6.02 -8.70 -6.90
C LEU A 121 7.37 -8.98 -7.58
N ASP A 122 8.45 -9.00 -6.79
CA ASP A 122 9.79 -9.38 -7.21
C ASP A 122 10.07 -10.88 -6.96
N SER A 123 11.28 -11.32 -7.31
CA SER A 123 11.75 -12.70 -7.06
C SER A 123 12.42 -12.88 -5.69
N GLY A 124 12.27 -11.93 -4.75
CA GLY A 124 12.98 -11.88 -3.47
C GLY A 124 12.36 -12.74 -2.35
N GLY A 125 11.37 -13.59 -2.66
CA GLY A 125 10.67 -14.42 -1.66
C GLY A 125 9.71 -13.62 -0.76
N GLN A 126 9.18 -14.23 0.29
CA GLN A 126 8.25 -13.54 1.21
C GLN A 126 8.95 -12.41 1.99
N VAL A 127 8.22 -11.34 2.26
CA VAL A 127 8.69 -10.25 3.13
C VAL A 127 8.54 -10.70 4.58
N ASN A 128 9.67 -10.92 5.25
CA ASN A 128 9.69 -11.36 6.64
C ASN A 128 9.70 -10.14 7.57
N THR A 129 8.51 -9.66 7.95
CA THR A 129 8.35 -8.67 9.02
C THR A 129 7.22 -9.04 9.96
N LEU A 130 7.40 -8.72 11.24
CA LEU A 130 6.43 -8.95 12.31
C LEU A 130 5.59 -7.70 12.62
N GLU A 131 6.11 -6.51 12.31
CA GLU A 131 5.42 -5.26 12.59
C GLU A 131 4.41 -4.95 11.48
N ARG A 132 3.21 -4.55 11.87
CA ARG A 132 2.14 -4.10 10.98
C ARG A 132 1.63 -2.77 11.46
N LYS A 133 1.25 -1.90 10.52
CA LYS A 133 0.65 -0.59 10.82
C LYS A 133 -0.66 -0.42 10.04
N PRO A 134 -1.70 0.16 10.66
CA PRO A 134 -2.92 0.55 9.94
C PRO A 134 -2.57 1.45 8.76
N ILE A 135 -3.28 1.29 7.63
CA ILE A 135 -3.05 2.14 6.45
C ILE A 135 -3.60 3.57 6.63
N GLU A 136 -4.61 3.72 7.47
CA GLU A 136 -5.18 5.01 7.86
C GLU A 136 -4.76 5.34 9.29
N ARG A 137 -4.04 6.45 9.44
CA ARG A 137 -3.49 6.93 10.70
C ARG A 137 -3.62 8.43 10.77
N GLU A 138 -3.78 8.96 11.97
CA GLU A 138 -3.76 10.40 12.18
C GLU A 138 -2.38 10.96 11.88
N ALA A 139 -2.34 12.02 11.09
CA ALA A 139 -1.11 12.74 10.82
C ALA A 139 -0.62 13.48 12.09
N PRO A 140 0.70 13.70 12.26
CA PRO A 140 1.24 14.46 13.39
C PRO A 140 0.58 15.82 13.55
N ALA A 141 0.27 16.24 14.77
CA ALA A 141 -0.36 17.52 15.02
C ALA A 141 0.59 18.68 14.65
N ILE A 142 0.04 19.87 14.39
CA ILE A 142 0.86 21.04 13.99
C ILE A 142 1.94 21.35 15.04
N MET A 143 1.60 21.19 16.32
CA MET A 143 2.52 21.45 17.44
C MET A 143 3.70 20.48 17.51
N ASP A 144 3.56 19.31 16.88
CA ASP A 144 4.60 18.27 16.85
C ASP A 144 5.53 18.42 15.63
N ARG A 145 5.31 19.42 14.76
CA ARG A 145 6.05 19.59 13.51
C ARG A 145 7.15 20.64 13.65
N GLU A 146 8.34 20.31 13.19
CA GLU A 146 9.42 21.30 13.02
C GLU A 146 9.31 22.04 11.68
N PRO A 147 9.75 23.31 11.60
CA PRO A 147 9.90 24.01 10.34
C PRO A 147 10.88 23.28 9.39
N VAL A 148 10.53 23.27 8.10
CA VAL A 148 11.38 22.70 7.05
C VAL A 148 12.61 23.58 6.85
N THR A 149 13.77 23.10 7.31
CA THR A 149 15.03 23.86 7.30
C THR A 149 16.17 23.16 6.55
N VAL A 150 16.04 21.86 6.29
CA VAL A 150 17.08 21.06 5.63
C VAL A 150 16.67 20.79 4.19
N PRO A 151 17.51 21.08 3.18
CA PRO A 151 17.16 20.83 1.79
C PRO A 151 17.18 19.33 1.45
N LEU A 152 16.25 18.90 0.59
CA LEU A 152 16.31 17.66 -0.15
C LEU A 152 16.80 17.99 -1.57
N GLN A 153 18.04 17.66 -1.85
CA GLN A 153 18.67 17.94 -3.14
C GLN A 153 18.11 16.97 -4.19
N THR A 154 17.53 17.49 -5.26
CA THR A 154 17.01 16.68 -6.38
C THR A 154 18.10 16.29 -7.36
N GLY A 155 19.18 17.07 -7.45
CA GLY A 155 20.25 16.88 -8.44
C GLY A 155 19.93 17.56 -9.77
N LEU A 156 18.74 18.14 -9.90
CA LEU A 156 18.31 18.88 -11.07
C LEU A 156 18.56 20.36 -10.84
N LYS A 157 19.54 20.92 -11.55
CA LYS A 157 19.95 22.33 -11.38
C LYS A 157 18.79 23.32 -11.42
N VAL A 158 17.83 23.10 -12.31
CA VAL A 158 16.66 23.99 -12.47
C VAL A 158 15.74 23.91 -11.25
N VAL A 159 15.51 22.71 -10.71
CA VAL A 159 14.66 22.51 -9.52
C VAL A 159 15.38 23.05 -8.29
N ASP A 160 16.61 22.59 -8.04
CA ASP A 160 17.36 22.97 -6.84
C ASP A 160 17.67 24.48 -6.75
N ALA A 161 17.75 25.19 -7.89
CA ALA A 161 17.99 26.63 -7.92
C ALA A 161 16.72 27.48 -7.87
N LEU A 162 15.63 27.07 -8.53
CA LEU A 162 14.42 27.89 -8.66
C LEU A 162 13.32 27.49 -7.68
N ILE A 163 13.21 26.20 -7.35
CA ILE A 163 12.14 25.60 -6.55
C ILE A 163 12.77 24.59 -5.58
N PRO A 164 13.56 25.07 -4.60
CA PRO A 164 14.21 24.16 -3.66
C PRO A 164 13.17 23.37 -2.86
N ILE A 165 13.41 22.07 -2.74
CA ILE A 165 12.57 21.16 -1.96
C ILE A 165 13.25 20.89 -0.62
N GLY A 166 12.53 20.98 0.50
CA GLY A 166 13.04 20.67 1.83
C GLY A 166 12.58 19.32 2.40
N ARG A 167 13.31 18.81 3.39
CA ARG A 167 12.92 17.63 4.17
C ARG A 167 11.75 17.97 5.10
N GLY A 168 10.60 17.30 4.91
CA GLY A 168 9.32 17.69 5.50
C GLY A 168 8.37 18.43 4.52
N GLN A 169 8.83 18.78 3.32
CA GLN A 169 8.03 19.50 2.32
C GLN A 169 7.18 18.55 1.48
N ARG A 170 6.08 19.07 0.95
CA ARG A 170 5.24 18.42 -0.05
C ARG A 170 5.34 19.24 -1.33
N GLU A 171 5.80 18.63 -2.40
CA GLU A 171 6.01 19.28 -3.70
C GLU A 171 5.22 18.57 -4.79
N LEU A 172 4.48 19.35 -5.59
CA LEU A 172 3.62 18.85 -6.66
C LEU A 172 4.35 18.96 -8.00
N ILE A 173 4.56 17.84 -8.68
CA ILE A 173 5.03 17.84 -10.06
C ILE A 173 3.81 17.72 -10.98
N LEU A 174 3.42 18.84 -11.59
CA LEU A 174 2.31 18.94 -12.53
C LEU A 174 2.81 18.98 -13.99
N GLY A 175 2.11 18.30 -14.89
CA GLY A 175 2.36 18.41 -16.33
C GLY A 175 1.64 17.36 -17.16
N ASP A 176 1.57 17.58 -18.48
CA ASP A 176 0.91 16.69 -19.44
C ASP A 176 1.57 15.32 -19.56
N ARG A 177 0.89 14.36 -20.20
CA ARG A 177 1.46 13.03 -20.42
C ARG A 177 2.81 13.14 -21.15
N GLN A 178 3.78 12.33 -20.73
CA GLN A 178 5.12 12.26 -21.35
C GLN A 178 5.97 13.54 -21.23
N THR A 179 5.71 14.41 -20.24
CA THR A 179 6.53 15.61 -19.97
C THR A 179 7.73 15.37 -19.04
N GLY A 180 8.08 14.12 -18.73
CA GLY A 180 9.26 13.80 -17.91
C GLY A 180 9.03 13.81 -16.39
N LYS A 181 7.79 13.82 -15.88
CA LYS A 181 7.49 13.78 -14.44
C LYS A 181 8.14 12.61 -13.71
N THR A 182 7.98 11.40 -14.26
CA THR A 182 8.60 10.18 -13.72
C THR A 182 10.12 10.25 -13.77
N ALA A 183 10.71 10.90 -14.78
CA ALA A 183 12.15 11.09 -14.88
C ALA A 183 12.67 12.02 -13.77
N ILE A 184 11.96 13.13 -13.51
CA ILE A 184 12.30 14.04 -12.38
C ILE A 184 12.27 13.28 -11.05
N ALA A 185 11.25 12.45 -10.82
CA ALA A 185 11.12 11.67 -9.60
C ALA A 185 12.23 10.60 -9.48
N LEU A 186 12.53 9.89 -10.56
CA LEU A 186 13.60 8.89 -10.62
C LEU A 186 14.98 9.51 -10.37
N ASP A 187 15.30 10.62 -11.05
CA ASP A 187 16.55 11.34 -10.86
C ASP A 187 16.69 11.83 -9.42
N THR A 188 15.59 12.29 -8.82
CA THR A 188 15.56 12.69 -7.42
C THR A 188 15.88 11.52 -6.50
N ILE A 189 15.30 10.33 -6.72
CA ILE A 189 15.58 9.11 -5.94
C ILE A 189 17.05 8.70 -6.10
N ILE A 190 17.57 8.65 -7.32
CA ILE A 190 18.97 8.30 -7.61
C ILE A 190 19.92 9.26 -6.90
N ASN A 191 19.60 10.55 -6.89
CA ASN A 191 20.41 11.55 -6.21
C ASN A 191 20.36 11.43 -4.67
N GLN A 192 19.51 10.58 -4.09
CA GLN A 192 19.51 10.32 -2.64
C GLN A 192 20.57 9.30 -2.19
N LYS A 193 21.32 8.70 -3.12
CA LYS A 193 22.46 7.84 -2.80
C LYS A 193 23.42 8.55 -1.83
N ASP A 194 23.82 7.85 -0.78
CA ASP A 194 24.70 8.33 0.29
C ASP A 194 24.16 9.51 1.13
N LYS A 195 22.88 9.89 1.00
CA LYS A 195 22.27 11.01 1.76
C LYS A 195 21.45 10.58 2.98
N ASN A 196 21.44 9.27 3.26
CA ASN A 196 20.66 8.65 4.34
C ASN A 196 19.16 8.99 4.27
N VAL A 197 18.60 8.97 3.06
CA VAL A 197 17.16 9.18 2.82
C VAL A 197 16.57 7.87 2.29
N VAL A 198 15.57 7.32 2.99
CA VAL A 198 14.81 6.18 2.48
C VAL A 198 13.87 6.66 1.39
N CYS A 199 13.79 5.93 0.29
CA CYS A 199 12.89 6.28 -0.81
C CYS A 199 11.72 5.28 -0.88
N VAL A 200 10.53 5.78 -1.17
CA VAL A 200 9.35 4.97 -1.46
C VAL A 200 8.75 5.45 -2.77
N TYR A 201 8.65 4.56 -3.75
CA TYR A 201 8.04 4.84 -5.04
C TYR A 201 6.70 4.10 -5.15
N CYS A 202 5.60 4.83 -5.16
CA CYS A 202 4.24 4.30 -5.27
C CYS A 202 3.74 4.44 -6.72
N ALA A 203 3.81 3.36 -7.49
CA ALA A 203 3.23 3.24 -8.82
C ALA A 203 1.75 2.87 -8.74
N ILE A 204 0.85 3.76 -9.15
CA ILE A 204 -0.60 3.58 -9.02
C ILE A 204 -1.22 3.40 -10.40
N GLY A 205 -1.75 2.21 -10.67
CA GLY A 205 -2.40 1.88 -11.95
C GLY A 205 -1.49 1.99 -13.18
N GLN A 206 -0.17 1.94 -12.98
CA GLN A 206 0.80 2.10 -14.07
C GLN A 206 0.91 0.83 -14.91
N ARG A 207 1.47 0.96 -16.12
CA ARG A 207 1.77 -0.20 -16.97
C ARG A 207 2.95 -0.97 -16.37
N SER A 208 2.82 -2.29 -16.26
CA SER A 208 3.87 -3.15 -15.70
C SER A 208 5.22 -2.99 -16.43
N SER A 209 5.22 -2.74 -17.74
CA SER A 209 6.45 -2.48 -18.50
C SER A 209 7.13 -1.15 -18.14
N SER A 210 6.36 -0.12 -17.78
CA SER A 210 6.90 1.16 -17.33
C SER A 210 7.54 1.03 -15.94
N VAL A 211 6.87 0.30 -15.04
CA VAL A 211 7.39 0.03 -13.69
C VAL A 211 8.64 -0.85 -13.75
N ALA A 212 8.64 -1.89 -14.60
CA ALA A 212 9.81 -2.74 -14.80
C ALA A 212 11.04 -1.96 -15.28
N LYS A 213 10.85 -1.04 -16.24
CA LYS A 213 11.93 -0.16 -16.70
C LYS A 213 12.46 0.74 -15.57
N LEU A 214 11.56 1.29 -14.75
CA LEU A 214 11.95 2.11 -13.59
C LEU A 214 12.76 1.30 -12.57
N ILE A 215 12.34 0.07 -12.27
CA ILE A 215 13.06 -0.84 -11.37
C ILE A 215 14.45 -1.15 -11.93
N GLU A 216 14.56 -1.41 -13.23
CA GLU A 216 15.85 -1.64 -13.89
C GLU A 216 16.77 -0.41 -13.77
N ASP A 217 16.24 0.79 -14.00
CA ASP A 217 17.01 2.03 -13.88
C ASP A 217 17.43 2.29 -12.42
N LEU A 218 16.59 1.96 -11.42
CA LEU A 218 16.97 2.01 -9.99
C LEU A 218 18.10 1.03 -9.67
N HIS A 219 18.04 -0.21 -10.17
CA HIS A 219 19.13 -1.18 -9.99
C HIS A 219 20.43 -0.71 -10.65
N ARG A 220 20.35 -0.18 -11.88
CA ARG A 220 21.53 0.30 -12.63
C ARG A 220 22.29 1.40 -11.89
N HIS A 221 21.58 2.22 -11.11
CA HIS A 221 22.16 3.32 -10.34
C HIS A 221 22.37 2.98 -8.86
N GLU A 222 22.22 1.71 -8.46
CA GLU A 222 22.34 1.25 -7.07
C GLU A 222 21.37 1.99 -6.12
N ALA A 223 20.24 2.47 -6.65
CA ALA A 223 19.22 3.19 -5.91
C ALA A 223 18.18 2.26 -5.25
N MET A 224 18.10 1.02 -5.72
CA MET A 224 17.13 0.06 -5.20
C MET A 224 17.40 -0.29 -3.73
N GLU A 225 18.65 -0.31 -3.26
CA GLU A 225 19.02 -0.71 -1.89
C GLU A 225 18.35 0.12 -0.78
N TYR A 226 18.02 1.37 -1.06
CA TYR A 226 17.34 2.28 -0.14
C TYR A 226 15.91 2.63 -0.60
N THR A 227 15.39 1.95 -1.62
CA THR A 227 14.07 2.22 -2.21
C THR A 227 13.10 1.07 -2.01
N ILE A 228 11.87 1.38 -1.62
CA ILE A 228 10.72 0.47 -1.64
C ILE A 228 9.87 0.85 -2.85
N VAL A 229 9.52 -0.13 -3.69
CA VAL A 229 8.58 0.10 -4.80
C VAL A 229 7.24 -0.54 -4.45
N VAL A 230 6.22 0.28 -4.25
CA VAL A 230 4.82 -0.17 -4.09
C VAL A 230 4.14 -0.03 -5.44
N SER A 231 3.63 -1.12 -6.00
CA SER A 231 3.08 -1.11 -7.36
C SER A 231 1.69 -1.71 -7.44
N THR A 232 0.81 -1.01 -8.16
CA THR A 232 -0.44 -1.56 -8.71
C THR A 232 -0.46 -1.36 -10.22
N SER A 233 -0.93 -2.38 -10.93
CA SER A 233 -1.17 -2.38 -12.36
C SER A 233 -2.56 -1.82 -12.70
N GLY A 234 -2.77 -1.47 -13.97
CA GLY A 234 -4.09 -1.04 -14.45
C GLY A 234 -5.19 -2.10 -14.31
N GLU A 235 -4.81 -3.38 -14.29
CA GLU A 235 -5.71 -4.55 -14.20
C GLU A 235 -6.11 -4.88 -12.75
N ASP A 236 -5.43 -4.31 -11.77
CA ASP A 236 -5.74 -4.56 -10.38
C ASP A 236 -7.11 -3.99 -9.99
N PRO A 237 -7.80 -4.63 -9.01
CA PRO A 237 -9.07 -4.14 -8.51
C PRO A 237 -9.00 -2.66 -8.10
N PRO A 238 -10.07 -1.89 -8.28
CA PRO A 238 -10.11 -0.48 -7.86
C PRO A 238 -9.73 -0.29 -6.38
N GLY A 239 -10.06 -1.25 -5.52
CA GLY A 239 -9.65 -1.27 -4.12
C GLY A 239 -8.14 -1.24 -3.91
N MET A 240 -7.37 -2.00 -4.70
CA MET A 240 -5.90 -2.01 -4.61
C MET A 240 -5.31 -0.65 -4.99
N LYS A 241 -5.81 -0.03 -6.07
CA LYS A 241 -5.41 1.31 -6.51
C LYS A 241 -5.79 2.39 -5.48
N PHE A 242 -6.92 2.19 -4.78
CA PHE A 242 -7.34 3.07 -3.70
C PHE A 242 -6.40 2.99 -2.50
N ILE A 243 -6.06 1.79 -2.01
CA ILE A 243 -5.22 1.66 -0.80
C ILE A 243 -3.72 1.92 -1.06
N ALA A 244 -3.26 1.93 -2.31
CA ALA A 244 -1.84 2.01 -2.65
C ALA A 244 -1.10 3.22 -2.03
N PRO A 245 -1.59 4.47 -2.12
CA PRO A 245 -0.92 5.61 -1.50
C PRO A 245 -0.86 5.49 0.03
N TYR A 246 -1.93 5.01 0.66
CA TYR A 246 -2.03 4.85 2.12
C TYR A 246 -1.07 3.78 2.65
N ALA A 247 -1.01 2.64 1.96
CA ALA A 247 -0.05 1.58 2.26
C ALA A 247 1.40 2.08 2.12
N ALA A 248 1.72 2.77 1.02
CA ALA A 248 3.03 3.35 0.80
C ALA A 248 3.39 4.40 1.87
N THR A 249 2.42 5.23 2.28
CA THR A 249 2.59 6.19 3.37
C THR A 249 2.91 5.50 4.68
N SER A 250 2.19 4.42 5.03
CA SER A 250 2.43 3.68 6.27
C SER A 250 3.80 3.01 6.30
N MET A 251 4.25 2.48 5.15
CA MET A 251 5.61 1.96 5.00
C MET A 251 6.66 3.06 5.15
N ALA A 252 6.41 4.27 4.61
CA ALA A 252 7.29 5.42 4.75
C ALA A 252 7.34 5.95 6.19
N GLU A 253 6.20 6.10 6.85
CA GLU A 253 6.08 6.58 8.23
C GLU A 253 6.81 5.67 9.22
N TYR A 254 6.89 4.37 8.97
CA TYR A 254 7.72 3.48 9.78
C TYR A 254 9.16 3.98 9.88
N PHE A 255 9.80 4.37 8.77
CA PHE A 255 11.18 4.88 8.79
C PHE A 255 11.26 6.30 9.37
N MET A 256 10.25 7.14 9.10
CA MET A 256 10.14 8.48 9.68
C MET A 256 10.14 8.42 11.21
N GLU A 257 9.30 7.55 11.79
CA GLU A 257 9.20 7.38 13.24
C GLU A 257 10.48 6.81 13.87
N LYS A 258 11.30 6.09 13.09
CA LYS A 258 12.64 5.65 13.51
C LYS A 258 13.70 6.75 13.38
N GLY A 259 13.31 7.97 13.04
CA GLY A 259 14.18 9.13 12.91
C GLY A 259 14.95 9.20 11.58
N ARG A 260 14.52 8.45 10.55
CA ARG A 260 15.11 8.54 9.21
C ARG A 260 14.34 9.55 8.36
N ASP A 261 15.06 10.26 7.50
CA ASP A 261 14.42 11.08 6.47
C ASP A 261 13.87 10.18 5.36
N VAL A 262 12.66 10.49 4.88
CA VAL A 262 11.99 9.66 3.88
C VAL A 262 11.49 10.53 2.73
N LEU A 263 11.79 10.11 1.51
CA LEU A 263 11.21 10.63 0.28
C LEU A 263 10.16 9.63 -0.22
N ILE A 264 8.90 10.04 -0.33
CA ILE A 264 7.86 9.25 -1.00
C ILE A 264 7.39 9.94 -2.28
N VAL A 265 7.29 9.17 -3.36
CA VAL A 265 6.80 9.58 -4.67
C VAL A 265 5.51 8.84 -4.98
N TYR A 266 4.46 9.54 -5.38
CA TYR A 266 3.22 8.94 -5.90
C TYR A 266 3.10 9.16 -7.41
N ASP A 267 3.07 8.11 -8.22
CA ASP A 267 2.96 8.16 -9.70
C ASP A 267 1.88 7.18 -10.20
N ASP A 268 0.61 7.57 -10.41
CA ASP A 268 0.08 8.93 -10.30
C ASP A 268 -1.17 8.99 -9.39
N LEU A 269 -1.36 10.12 -8.72
CA LEU A 269 -2.55 10.33 -7.88
C LEU A 269 -3.82 10.56 -8.72
N THR A 270 -3.67 10.76 -10.03
CA THR A 270 -4.79 10.81 -10.97
C THR A 270 -5.49 9.44 -11.05
N ASN A 271 -4.73 8.35 -11.15
CA ASN A 271 -5.25 6.98 -11.15
C ASN A 271 -5.87 6.62 -9.80
N HIS A 272 -5.29 7.11 -8.69
CA HIS A 272 -5.91 6.99 -7.37
C HIS A 272 -7.29 7.69 -7.33
N ALA A 273 -7.38 8.92 -7.81
CA ALA A 273 -8.64 9.67 -7.87
C ALA A 273 -9.69 9.00 -8.80
N ILE A 274 -9.25 8.43 -9.93
CA ILE A 274 -10.13 7.65 -10.81
C ILE A 274 -10.68 6.43 -10.07
N ALA A 275 -9.84 5.68 -9.36
CA ALA A 275 -10.25 4.52 -8.58
C ALA A 275 -11.23 4.93 -7.46
N TYR A 276 -10.94 6.01 -6.74
CA TYR A 276 -11.84 6.52 -5.70
C TYR A 276 -13.21 6.92 -6.26
N ARG A 277 -13.23 7.59 -7.41
CA ARG A 277 -14.48 7.95 -8.10
C ARG A 277 -15.25 6.71 -8.54
N GLU A 278 -14.58 5.72 -9.10
CA GLU A 278 -15.19 4.45 -9.51
C GLU A 278 -15.86 3.76 -8.32
N LEU A 279 -15.15 3.63 -7.20
CA LEU A 279 -15.67 3.03 -5.96
C LEU A 279 -16.87 3.82 -5.40
N SER A 280 -16.76 5.15 -5.37
CA SER A 280 -17.83 6.03 -4.86
C SER A 280 -19.11 5.92 -5.69
N LEU A 281 -18.98 5.82 -7.02
CA LEU A 281 -20.13 5.64 -7.92
C LEU A 281 -20.77 4.26 -7.76
N LEU A 282 -19.96 3.19 -7.65
CA LEU A 282 -20.46 1.82 -7.49
C LEU A 282 -21.21 1.65 -6.16
N LEU A 283 -20.71 2.27 -5.09
CA LEU A 283 -21.32 2.23 -3.76
C LEU A 283 -22.36 3.34 -3.52
N ARG A 284 -22.76 4.07 -4.57
CA ARG A 284 -23.77 5.14 -4.52
C ARG A 284 -23.52 6.17 -3.41
N ARG A 285 -22.25 6.39 -3.07
CA ARG A 285 -21.84 7.35 -2.06
C ARG A 285 -21.96 8.76 -2.65
N LEU A 286 -23.18 9.29 -2.66
CA LEU A 286 -23.46 10.66 -3.07
C LEU A 286 -23.03 11.61 -1.95
N ARG A 287 -21.77 12.07 -1.98
CA ARG A 287 -21.28 13.18 -1.15
C ARG A 287 -20.74 14.29 -2.04
N GLU A 288 -21.58 15.24 -2.41
CA GLU A 288 -21.24 16.38 -3.27
C GLU A 288 -20.11 17.25 -2.67
N GLU A 289 -20.04 17.41 -1.35
CA GLU A 289 -19.02 18.26 -0.68
C GLU A 289 -17.66 17.57 -0.47
N LYS A 290 -17.66 16.25 -0.19
CA LYS A 290 -16.41 15.48 -0.02
C LYS A 290 -15.78 15.10 -1.34
N LEU A 291 -16.60 14.88 -2.39
CA LEU A 291 -16.09 14.88 -3.74
C LEU A 291 -15.32 16.16 -3.99
N PHE A 292 -15.80 17.37 -3.66
CA PHE A 292 -15.07 18.60 -3.98
C PHE A 292 -13.70 18.75 -3.28
N GLN A 293 -13.56 18.33 -2.01
CA GLN A 293 -12.25 18.38 -1.29
C GLN A 293 -11.29 17.26 -1.68
N GLU A 294 -11.78 16.05 -1.97
CA GLU A 294 -10.95 14.94 -2.46
C GLU A 294 -10.74 15.03 -4.00
N MET A 295 -11.61 15.75 -4.72
CA MET A 295 -11.47 16.18 -6.13
C MET A 295 -10.37 17.23 -6.28
N PHE A 296 -9.90 17.90 -5.23
CA PHE A 296 -8.72 18.77 -5.32
C PHE A 296 -7.47 17.99 -5.75
N PHE A 297 -7.43 16.67 -5.51
CA PHE A 297 -6.39 15.76 -5.99
C PHE A 297 -6.56 15.30 -7.46
N ILE A 298 -7.66 15.64 -8.15
CA ILE A 298 -7.95 15.15 -9.52
C ILE A 298 -6.98 15.65 -10.59
N TYR A 299 -6.20 16.68 -10.29
CA TYR A 299 -5.14 17.18 -11.18
C TYR A 299 -3.75 16.94 -10.61
N ILE A 300 -3.52 15.83 -9.91
CA ILE A 300 -2.20 15.51 -9.36
C ILE A 300 -1.58 14.32 -10.11
N PRO A 301 -0.64 14.58 -11.03
CA PRO A 301 0.03 13.50 -11.71
C PRO A 301 1.20 12.95 -10.87
N VAL A 302 1.99 13.75 -10.17
CA VAL A 302 3.01 13.21 -9.26
C VAL A 302 3.15 14.10 -8.03
N SER A 303 3.14 13.52 -6.83
CA SER A 303 3.42 14.24 -5.58
C SER A 303 4.69 13.65 -4.95
N LEU A 304 5.65 14.53 -4.63
CA LEU A 304 6.72 14.23 -3.69
C LEU A 304 6.26 14.67 -2.30
N ASN A 305 6.24 13.75 -1.35
CA ASN A 305 6.19 14.12 0.05
C ASN A 305 7.52 13.71 0.68
N VAL A 306 8.14 14.64 1.39
CA VAL A 306 9.30 14.35 2.22
C VAL A 306 8.82 14.31 3.65
N LEU A 307 8.94 13.16 4.31
CA LEU A 307 8.51 12.96 5.68
C LEU A 307 9.71 13.09 6.61
N ARG A 308 9.52 13.80 7.72
CA ARG A 308 10.53 14.02 8.76
C ARG A 308 9.83 14.20 10.12
N ASN A 309 10.40 13.57 11.15
CA ASN A 309 10.05 13.81 12.55
C ASN A 309 10.51 15.20 13.00
#